data_AF-A0A087BH08-F1
#
_entry.id   AF-A0A087BH08-F1
#
_cell.length_a   1.000
_cell.length_b   1.000
_cell.length_c   1.000
_cell.angle_alpha   90.00
_cell.angle_beta   90.00
_cell.angle_gamma   90.00
#
_symmetry.space_group_name_H-M   'P 1'
#
loop_
_entity.id
_entity.type
_entity.pdbx_description
1 polymer ?
#
loop_
_entity_poly.entity_id
_entity_poly.type
_entity_poly.pdbx_seq_one_letter_code
_entity_poly.pdbx_strand_id
1 'polypeptide(L)'
;MTMETWQGVVTILMAVLGTVITRFLPFIVFPESERPPRVVEYLGKVLPYAMGGLLVVYSLKNVTPFSGTHGIPEAVAITVIVALHVWKRNMLLSIAGGTAVYMLLVQVVF
;
A
#
# COMPACT_ATOMS: atom_id res chain seq x y z
N MET A 1 0.95 -4.37 29.04
CA MET A 1 1.73 -3.11 28.88
C MET A 1 0.72 -1.99 28.62
N THR A 2 0.22 -1.36 29.67
CA THR A 2 -0.67 -0.20 29.57
C THR A 2 0.20 1.03 29.37
N MET A 3 0.11 1.68 28.21
CA MET A 3 0.75 2.98 28.03
C MET A 3 -0.02 4.00 28.86
N GLU A 4 0.71 4.73 29.71
CA GLU A 4 0.17 5.91 30.38
C GLU A 4 -0.32 6.89 29.31
N THR A 5 -1.50 7.48 29.47
CA THR A 5 -2.15 8.35 28.46
C THR A 5 -1.21 9.47 28.00
N TRP A 6 -0.36 9.96 28.90
CA TRP A 6 0.69 10.93 28.63
C TRP A 6 1.73 10.46 27.60
N GLN A 7 2.19 9.21 27.70
CA GLN A 7 3.16 8.66 26.74
C GLN A 7 2.56 8.58 25.34
N GLY A 8 1.29 8.19 25.23
CA GLY A 8 0.57 8.15 23.96
C GLY A 8 0.47 9.53 23.29
N VAL A 9 0.14 10.56 24.07
CA VAL A 9 0.08 11.94 23.57
C VAL A 9 1.44 12.40 23.04
N VAL A 10 2.52 12.16 23.79
CA VAL A 10 3.88 12.53 23.37
C VAL A 10 4.29 11.79 22.09
N THR A 11 3.99 10.49 21.97
CA THR A 11 4.28 9.71 20.76
C THR A 11 3.54 10.25 19.54
N ILE A 12 2.25 10.56 19.67
CA ILE A 12 1.46 11.14 18.59
C ILE A 12 2.06 12.50 18.18
N LEU A 13 2.42 13.33 19.14
CA LEU A 13 2.94 14.67 18.87
C LEU A 13 4.29 14.61 18.15
N MET A 14 5.19 13.70 18.56
CA MET A 14 6.45 13.45 17.86
C MET A 14 6.24 12.90 16.44
N ALA A 15 5.28 12.00 16.24
CA ALA A 15 4.94 11.48 14.91
C ALA A 15 4.39 12.56 13.99
N VAL A 16 3.52 13.43 14.50
CA VAL A 16 2.98 14.58 13.76
C VAL A 16 4.09 15.54 13.38
N LEU A 17 4.95 15.94 14.33
CA LEU A 17 6.08 16.81 14.05
C LEU A 17 7.02 16.22 13.00
N GLY A 18 7.37 14.93 13.12
CA GLY A 18 8.19 14.24 12.13
C GLY A 18 7.54 14.22 10.74
N THR A 19 6.23 13.97 10.67
CA THR A 19 5.49 13.94 9.40
C THR A 19 5.42 15.32 8.75
N VAL A 20 5.13 16.37 9.54
CA VAL A 20 5.09 17.75 9.05
C VAL A 20 6.46 18.15 8.56
N ILE A 21 7.52 17.94 9.35
CA ILE A 21 8.89 18.29 8.95
C ILE A 21 9.25 17.55 7.66
N THR A 22 9.13 16.23 7.60
CA THR A 22 9.54 15.45 6.40
C THR A 22 8.71 15.77 5.15
N ARG A 23 7.44 16.16 5.31
CA ARG A 23 6.58 16.55 4.19
C ARG A 23 6.80 17.99 3.73
N PHE A 24 7.08 18.92 4.65
CA PHE A 24 7.30 20.34 4.34
C PHE A 24 8.76 20.65 3.96
N LEU A 25 9.73 19.86 4.43
CA LEU A 25 11.15 19.99 4.08
C LEU A 25 11.41 20.05 2.56
N PRO A 26 10.85 19.17 1.72
CA PRO A 26 11.05 19.27 0.27
C PRO A 26 10.47 20.55 -0.32
N PHE A 27 9.40 21.13 0.24
CA PHE A 27 8.83 22.39 -0.26
C PHE A 27 9.68 23.61 0.12
N ILE A 28 10.37 23.58 1.27
CA ILE A 28 11.28 24.66 1.69
C ILE A 28 12.62 24.58 0.94
N VAL A 29 13.14 23.36 0.76
CA VAL A 29 14.43 23.11 0.10
C VAL A 29 14.34 23.29 -1.42
N PHE A 30 13.20 23.00 -2.03
CA PHE A 30 12.96 23.17 -3.47
C PHE A 30 11.87 24.24 -3.70
N PRO A 31 12.23 25.54 -3.69
CA PRO A 31 11.29 26.60 -4.01
C PRO A 31 10.76 26.44 -5.43
N GLU A 32 9.47 26.73 -5.60
CA GLU A 32 8.61 26.43 -6.77
C GLU A 32 9.13 26.98 -8.13
N SER A 33 10.10 27.89 -8.10
CA SER A 33 10.74 28.48 -9.28
C SER A 33 11.94 27.69 -9.82
N GLU A 34 12.53 26.79 -9.04
CA GLU A 34 13.64 25.95 -9.48
C GLU A 34 13.10 24.57 -9.87
N ARG A 35 13.35 24.14 -11.11
CA ARG A 35 12.96 22.81 -11.57
C ARG A 35 13.51 21.78 -10.57
N PRO A 36 12.68 20.91 -9.98
CA PRO A 36 13.15 19.94 -9.00
C PRO A 36 14.29 19.12 -9.63
N PRO A 37 15.33 18.75 -8.87
CA PRO A 37 16.48 18.07 -9.42
C PRO A 37 16.05 16.80 -10.17
N ARG A 38 16.66 16.53 -11.32
CA ARG A 38 16.35 15.38 -12.18
C ARG A 38 16.26 14.05 -11.41
N VAL A 39 17.04 13.90 -10.34
CA VAL A 39 17.01 12.73 -9.45
C VAL A 39 15.66 12.60 -8.73
N VAL A 40 15.10 13.68 -8.18
CA VAL A 40 13.82 13.66 -7.47
C VAL A 40 12.67 13.37 -8.44
N GLU A 41 12.70 13.96 -9.64
CA GLU A 41 11.70 13.68 -10.68
C GLU A 41 11.78 12.23 -11.18
N TYR A 42 13.00 11.71 -11.38
CA TYR A 42 13.21 10.32 -11.76
C TYR A 42 12.74 9.36 -10.68
N LEU A 43 13.12 9.60 -9.42
CA LEU A 43 12.70 8.77 -8.30
C LEU A 43 11.19 8.81 -8.15
N GLY A 44 10.55 9.99 -8.23
CA GLY A 44 9.10 10.14 -8.18
C GLY A 44 8.36 9.41 -9.30
N LYS A 45 8.97 9.26 -10.49
CA LYS A 45 8.41 8.46 -11.58
C LYS A 45 8.60 6.96 -11.37
N VAL A 46 9.76 6.51 -10.88
CA VAL A 46 10.09 5.07 -10.81
C VAL A 46 9.61 4.40 -9.52
N LEU A 47 9.63 5.11 -8.39
CA LEU A 47 9.23 4.55 -7.08
C LEU A 47 7.82 3.98 -7.10
N PRO A 48 6.78 4.68 -7.60
CA PRO A 48 5.41 4.18 -7.56
C PRO A 48 5.25 2.85 -8.31
N TYR A 49 5.90 2.70 -9.46
CA TYR A 49 5.86 1.44 -10.23
C TYR A 49 6.62 0.31 -9.51
N ALA A 50 7.80 0.61 -8.94
CA ALA A 50 8.58 -0.37 -8.19
C ALA A 50 7.86 -0.84 -6.92
N MET A 51 7.25 0.10 -6.19
CA MET A 51 6.45 -0.20 -4.99
C MET A 51 5.23 -1.05 -5.32
N GLY A 52 4.55 -0.77 -6.44
CA GLY A 52 3.44 -1.60 -6.90
C GLY A 52 3.86 -3.07 -7.09
N GLY A 53 4.99 -3.31 -7.77
CA GLY A 53 5.55 -4.65 -7.93
C GLY A 53 5.96 -5.30 -6.60
N LEU A 54 6.63 -4.54 -5.72
CA LEU A 54 7.03 -5.01 -4.40
C LEU A 54 5.83 -5.42 -3.55
N LEU A 55 4.76 -4.63 -3.54
CA LEU A 55 3.54 -4.92 -2.80
C LEU A 55 2.87 -6.21 -3.27
N VAL A 56 2.87 -6.47 -4.58
CA VAL A 56 2.37 -7.75 -5.14
C VAL A 56 3.21 -8.91 -4.61
N VAL A 57 4.54 -8.83 -4.72
CA VAL A 57 5.45 -9.88 -4.22
C VAL A 57 5.31 -10.08 -2.72
N TYR A 58 5.19 -9.00 -1.95
CA TYR A 58 5.05 -9.06 -0.50
C TYR A 58 3.71 -9.67 -0.07
N SER A 59 2.63 -9.35 -0.79
CA SER A 59 1.30 -9.94 -0.54
C SER A 59 1.31 -11.45 -0.76
N LEU A 60 2.11 -11.93 -1.72
CA LEU A 60 2.31 -13.35 -2.00
C LEU A 60 3.32 -14.04 -1.07
N LYS A 61 4.23 -13.30 -0.43
CA LYS A 61 5.33 -13.85 0.38
C LYS A 61 4.85 -14.57 1.65
N ASN A 62 3.75 -14.13 2.25
CA ASN A 62 3.21 -14.73 3.48
C ASN A 62 2.08 -15.73 3.20
N VAL A 63 1.72 -15.94 1.93
CA VAL A 63 0.77 -16.97 1.53
C VAL A 63 1.47 -18.31 1.63
N THR A 64 1.06 -19.12 2.60
CA THR A 64 1.50 -20.52 2.72
C THR A 64 0.51 -21.40 1.95
N PRO A 65 0.84 -21.84 0.72
CA PRO A 65 -0.09 -22.62 -0.11
C PRO A 65 -0.44 -24.00 0.49
N PHE A 66 0.27 -24.45 1.53
CA PHE A 66 0.24 -25.82 2.03
C PHE A 66 -0.17 -25.98 3.51
N SER A 67 -0.59 -24.92 4.20
CA SER A 67 -1.02 -25.01 5.61
C SER A 67 -2.45 -24.50 5.78
N GLY A 68 -3.41 -25.36 5.45
CA GLY A 68 -4.82 -25.22 5.82
C GLY A 68 -5.58 -24.19 4.99
N THR A 69 -6.54 -24.66 4.17
CA THR A 69 -7.76 -23.98 3.70
C THR A 69 -7.72 -22.52 3.20
N HIS A 70 -6.55 -21.88 3.06
CA HIS A 70 -6.39 -20.45 2.74
C HIS A 70 -5.68 -20.20 1.40
N GLY A 71 -5.01 -21.19 0.79
CA GLY A 71 -4.29 -21.00 -0.48
C GLY A 71 -5.20 -20.94 -1.73
N ILE A 72 -6.35 -21.62 -1.70
CA ILE A 72 -7.33 -21.61 -2.79
C ILE A 72 -8.02 -20.24 -2.95
N PRO A 73 -8.49 -19.57 -1.88
CA PRO A 73 -9.18 -18.28 -2.03
C PRO A 73 -8.27 -17.17 -2.54
N GLU A 74 -6.99 -17.19 -2.18
CA GLU A 74 -6.01 -16.22 -2.65
C GLU A 74 -5.70 -16.37 -4.13
N ALA A 75 -5.57 -17.61 -4.63
CA ALA A 75 -5.38 -17.87 -6.06
C ALA A 75 -6.58 -17.37 -6.89
N VAL A 76 -7.81 -17.64 -6.45
CA VAL A 76 -9.03 -17.18 -7.11
C VAL A 76 -9.15 -15.65 -7.08
N ALA A 77 -8.87 -15.03 -5.93
CA ALA A 77 -8.88 -13.57 -5.79
C ALA A 77 -7.87 -12.91 -6.73
N ILE A 78 -6.64 -13.45 -6.84
CA ILE A 78 -5.62 -12.93 -7.77
C ILE A 78 -6.08 -13.07 -9.22
N THR A 79 -6.64 -14.23 -9.62
CA THR A 79 -7.17 -14.42 -10.98
C THR A 79 -8.28 -13.42 -11.29
N VAL A 80 -9.20 -13.19 -10.36
CA VAL A 80 -10.28 -12.21 -10.53
C VAL A 80 -9.74 -10.79 -10.60
N ILE A 81 -8.77 -10.41 -9.76
CA ILE A 81 -8.09 -9.10 -9.82
C ILE A 81 -7.45 -8.89 -11.19
N VAL A 82 -6.69 -9.87 -11.69
CA VAL A 82 -6.02 -9.79 -13.00
C VAL A 82 -7.05 -9.64 -14.11
N ALA A 83 -8.12 -10.45 -14.11
CA ALA A 83 -9.18 -10.36 -15.10
C ALA A 83 -9.89 -8.99 -15.07
N LEU A 84 -10.22 -8.48 -13.88
CA LEU A 84 -10.87 -7.19 -13.71
C LEU A 84 -9.96 -6.02 -14.13
N HIS A 85 -8.66 -6.12 -13.82
CA HIS A 85 -7.67 -5.11 -14.14
C HIS A 85 -7.44 -5.00 -15.65
N VAL A 86 -7.34 -6.13 -16.34
CA VAL A 86 -7.20 -6.20 -17.80
C VAL A 86 -8.42 -5.60 -18.50
N TRP A 87 -9.63 -5.84 -17.96
CA TRP A 87 -10.86 -5.41 -18.62
C TRP A 87 -11.20 -3.94 -18.37
N LYS A 88 -11.04 -3.43 -17.13
CA LYS A 88 -11.45 -2.06 -16.77
C LYS A 88 -10.32 -1.02 -16.76
N ARG A 89 -9.04 -1.43 -16.71
CA ARG A 89 -7.87 -0.53 -16.56
C ARG A 89 -8.02 0.54 -15.45
N ASN A 90 -8.90 0.32 -14.47
CA ASN A 90 -9.23 1.27 -13.41
C ASN A 90 -8.76 0.74 -12.06
N MET A 91 -7.79 1.44 -11.47
CA MET A 91 -7.12 1.05 -10.23
C MET A 91 -8.10 0.92 -9.05
N LEU A 92 -9.05 1.86 -8.91
CA LEU A 92 -10.04 1.83 -7.83
C LEU A 92 -10.95 0.60 -7.92
N LEU A 93 -11.37 0.25 -9.14
CA LEU A 93 -12.24 -0.91 -9.33
C LEU A 93 -11.50 -2.23 -9.06
N SER A 94 -10.21 -2.28 -9.43
CA SER A 94 -9.36 -3.46 -9.23
C SER A 94 -9.10 -3.74 -7.75
N ILE A 95 -8.89 -2.67 -6.95
CA ILE A 95 -8.69 -2.79 -5.50
C ILE A 95 -10.01 -3.19 -4.83
N ALA A 96 -11.08 -2.43 -5.05
CA ALA A 96 -12.37 -2.68 -4.41
C ALA A 96 -12.95 -4.06 -4.80
N GLY A 97 -12.86 -4.43 -6.07
CA GLY A 97 -13.31 -5.73 -6.56
C GLY A 97 -12.50 -6.89 -5.99
N GLY A 98 -11.16 -6.75 -5.96
CA GLY A 98 -10.28 -7.75 -5.35
C GLY A 98 -10.55 -7.96 -3.86
N THR A 99 -10.68 -6.87 -3.10
CA THR A 99 -10.98 -6.92 -1.67
C THR A 99 -12.36 -7.51 -1.41
N ALA A 100 -13.39 -7.11 -2.17
CA ALA A 100 -14.74 -7.64 -1.99
C ALA A 100 -14.82 -9.15 -2.26
N VAL A 101 -14.17 -9.62 -3.33
CA VAL A 101 -14.11 -11.04 -3.68
C VAL A 101 -13.33 -11.82 -2.62
N TYR A 102 -12.18 -11.31 -2.19
CA TYR A 102 -11.41 -11.94 -1.11
C TYR A 102 -12.22 -12.06 0.19
N MET A 103 -12.88 -10.97 0.62
CA MET A 103 -13.70 -10.95 1.83
C MET A 103 -14.89 -11.91 1.74
N LEU A 104 -15.58 -11.96 0.59
CA LEU A 104 -16.69 -12.90 0.37
C LEU A 104 -16.20 -14.35 0.43
N LEU A 105 -15.05 -14.64 -0.19
CA LEU A 105 -14.52 -16.01 -0.25
C LEU A 105 -14.07 -16.49 1.13
N VAL A 106 -13.44 -15.62 1.91
CA VAL A 106 -13.03 -15.90 3.30
C VAL A 106 -14.24 -16.03 4.23
N GLN A 107 -15.32 -15.27 4.03
CA GLN A 107 -16.47 -15.30 4.95
C GLN A 107 -17.53 -16.36 4.62
N VAL A 108 -17.66 -16.76 3.34
CA VAL A 108 -18.77 -17.61 2.88
C VAL A 108 -18.31 -19.04 2.58
N VAL A 109 -17.06 -19.24 2.17
CA VAL A 109 -16.55 -20.54 1.71
C VAL A 109 -15.61 -21.21 2.70
N PHE A 110 -14.97 -20.45 3.59
CA PHE A 110 -13.92 -20.93 4.51
C PHE A 110 -14.16 -20.55 5.96
#